data_AF-A0A2V5PLF6-F1
#
_entry.id   AF-A0A2V5PLF6-F1
#
_cell.length_a   1.000
_cell.length_b   1.000
_cell.length_c   1.000
_cell.angle_alpha   90.00
_cell.angle_beta   90.00
_cell.angle_gamma   90.00
#
_symmetry.space_group_name_H-M   'P 1'
#
loop_
_entity.id
_entity.type
_entity.pdbx_description
1 polymer ?
#
loop_
_entity_poly.entity_id
_entity_poly.type
_entity_poly.pdbx_seq_one_letter_code
_entity_poly.pdbx_strand_id
1 'polypeptide(L)'
;MERAKEFMAKGDYRNASLSVRQTLALNQRNVDAWRIQAGLAELSRSPQVLDCRRRIAELAPTVENKLMLASAAIMVQGSPFTLAAQTLSELRDSANDVANYHAVAAELALKLDQPAQAAAEFEAASRLDPTNQIHQINLAVLHLHHTNATVASEARATLDRLRANSPLGTELLRWLVADSLSKNDLPTAQRFCDQLLADPKATLDDRLLHLTILQEASKPELAASLGALQSSAGTNALQIYAISHWMTLHGKADDALRWLANVPGKIQAHHLVRLALVESYMARKDWAGLEAFLDQTAARRSAARRDRPGATNPVADDGKWGDLEFMRLAYLSHAAAEQKQELAAEARWRAAVREAGDQLGPLTFLLGRAGAWGQAEAREDLLWIIAQRFPRERWALLELERLYQTAHNTRGLNRLYTLKSSYDPKDFQAKNNLAATSMLLKFNLPAAHQLAKEVYLQHPQEAIVASTYAYSLHLQGRTKEGLGVLEKLQPEALETPAVALYYGVLLAAAGETTKAQKFFALAKDPGLLPEEKTLLARAGQ
;
A
#
# COMPACT_ATOMS: atom_id res chain seq x y z
N MET A 1 25.67 -19.83 2.56
CA MET A 1 25.39 -18.74 1.59
C MET A 1 25.66 -19.17 0.15
N GLU A 2 26.86 -19.67 -0.20
CA GLU A 2 27.17 -20.05 -1.60
C GLU A 2 26.21 -21.08 -2.20
N ARG A 3 25.85 -22.14 -1.45
CA ARG A 3 24.80 -23.09 -1.88
C ARG A 3 23.46 -22.42 -2.23
N ALA A 4 23.07 -21.37 -1.51
CA ALA A 4 21.81 -20.67 -1.80
C ALA A 4 21.87 -19.92 -3.14
N LYS A 5 23.01 -19.29 -3.45
CA LYS A 5 23.25 -18.63 -4.74
C LYS A 5 23.24 -19.64 -5.89
N GLU A 6 23.89 -20.78 -5.70
CA GLU A 6 23.91 -21.87 -6.70
C GLU A 6 22.50 -22.41 -6.97
N PHE A 7 21.71 -22.67 -5.93
CA PHE A 7 20.33 -23.12 -6.10
C PHE A 7 19.46 -22.06 -6.80
N MET A 8 19.64 -20.78 -6.46
CA MET A 8 18.94 -19.68 -7.12
C MET A 8 19.26 -19.61 -8.61
N ALA A 9 20.55 -19.70 -8.98
CA ALA A 9 21.00 -19.70 -10.38
C ALA A 9 20.49 -20.91 -11.18
N LYS A 10 20.30 -22.06 -10.52
CA LYS A 10 19.74 -23.28 -11.11
C LYS A 10 18.21 -23.32 -11.13
N GLY A 11 17.53 -22.30 -10.59
CA GLY A 11 16.07 -22.28 -10.45
C GLY A 11 15.51 -23.23 -9.38
N ASP A 12 16.36 -23.78 -8.51
CA ASP A 12 15.95 -24.63 -7.38
C ASP A 12 15.55 -23.75 -6.18
N TYR A 13 14.44 -23.04 -6.33
CA TYR A 13 13.97 -22.06 -5.37
C TYR A 13 13.68 -22.65 -3.98
N ARG A 14 13.31 -23.94 -3.92
CA ARG A 14 13.02 -24.64 -2.66
C ARG A 14 14.30 -24.81 -1.83
N ASN A 15 15.37 -25.31 -2.44
CA ASN A 15 16.63 -25.49 -1.73
C ASN A 15 17.34 -24.16 -1.48
N ALA A 16 17.16 -23.17 -2.37
CA ALA A 16 17.59 -21.80 -2.11
C ALA A 16 16.93 -21.23 -0.84
N SER A 17 15.59 -21.32 -0.73
CA SER A 17 14.83 -20.86 0.44
C SER A 17 15.26 -21.55 1.73
N LEU A 18 15.43 -22.88 1.71
CA LEU A 18 15.91 -23.62 2.88
C LEU A 18 17.29 -23.14 3.34
N SER A 19 18.23 -22.98 2.39
CA SER A 19 19.60 -22.53 2.66
C SER A 19 19.63 -21.11 3.21
N VAL A 20 18.77 -20.22 2.70
CA VAL A 20 18.61 -18.85 3.20
C VAL A 20 18.06 -18.85 4.63
N ARG A 21 17.00 -19.60 4.91
CA ARG A 21 16.42 -19.69 6.26
C ARG A 21 17.42 -20.20 7.29
N GLN A 22 18.21 -21.23 6.95
CA GLN A 22 19.29 -21.70 7.81
C GLN A 22 20.34 -20.61 8.07
N THR A 23 20.72 -19.87 7.02
CA THR A 23 21.69 -18.77 7.15
C THR A 23 21.15 -17.65 8.07
N LEU A 24 19.88 -17.27 7.91
CA LEU A 24 19.24 -16.23 8.70
C LEU A 24 18.96 -16.66 10.14
N ALA A 25 18.71 -17.94 10.39
CA ALA A 25 18.59 -18.49 11.74
C ALA A 25 19.89 -18.35 12.54
N LEU A 26 21.04 -18.49 11.86
CA LEU A 26 22.36 -18.32 12.47
C LEU A 26 22.78 -16.84 12.55
N ASN A 27 22.46 -16.05 11.53
CA ASN A 27 22.83 -14.64 11.45
C ASN A 27 21.76 -13.79 10.75
N GLN A 28 20.89 -13.17 11.56
CA GLN A 28 19.83 -12.27 11.10
C GLN A 28 20.34 -10.94 10.50
N ARG A 29 21.65 -10.66 10.56
CA ARG A 29 22.28 -9.46 9.98
C ARG A 29 22.93 -9.72 8.62
N ASN A 30 22.81 -10.94 8.07
CA ASN A 30 23.36 -11.28 6.76
C ASN A 30 22.52 -10.67 5.63
N VAL A 31 22.99 -9.54 5.07
CA VAL A 31 22.28 -8.79 4.02
C VAL A 31 22.10 -9.61 2.73
N ASP A 32 23.09 -10.41 2.33
CA ASP A 32 23.00 -11.22 1.12
C ASP A 32 21.95 -12.33 1.23
N ALA A 33 21.82 -12.93 2.41
CA ALA A 33 20.76 -13.88 2.67
C ALA A 33 19.37 -13.22 2.55
N TRP A 34 19.22 -12.00 3.09
CA TRP A 34 17.99 -11.22 2.91
C TRP A 34 17.71 -10.83 1.46
N ARG A 35 18.74 -10.51 0.67
CA ARG A 35 18.58 -10.22 -0.78
C ARG A 35 18.04 -11.42 -1.55
N ILE A 36 18.58 -12.63 -1.29
CA ILE A 36 18.04 -13.84 -1.93
C ILE A 36 16.62 -14.11 -1.44
N GLN A 37 16.32 -13.92 -0.15
CA GLN A 37 14.96 -14.07 0.38
C GLN A 37 13.99 -13.11 -0.30
N ALA A 38 14.38 -11.85 -0.51
CA ALA A 38 13.57 -10.86 -1.20
C ALA A 38 13.27 -11.29 -2.65
N GLY A 39 14.29 -11.73 -3.40
CA GLY A 39 14.11 -12.23 -4.77
C GLY A 39 13.20 -13.47 -4.85
N LEU A 40 13.31 -14.39 -3.88
CA LEU A 40 12.40 -15.53 -3.78
C LEU A 40 10.96 -15.07 -3.50
N ALA A 41 10.77 -14.10 -2.61
CA ALA A 41 9.47 -13.53 -2.29
C ALA A 41 8.84 -12.79 -3.49
N GLU A 42 9.66 -12.07 -4.29
CA GLU A 42 9.23 -11.42 -5.54
C GLU A 42 8.74 -12.45 -6.56
N LEU A 43 9.52 -13.52 -6.80
CA LEU A 43 9.16 -14.59 -7.72
C LEU A 43 7.87 -15.32 -7.30
N SER A 44 7.65 -15.50 -6.00
CA SER A 44 6.44 -16.13 -5.48
C SER A 44 5.28 -15.15 -5.24
N ARG A 45 5.44 -13.86 -5.59
CA ARG A 45 4.47 -12.79 -5.29
C ARG A 45 4.03 -12.75 -3.82
N SER A 46 4.96 -13.05 -2.90
CA SER A 46 4.72 -13.04 -1.46
C SER A 46 4.90 -11.61 -0.91
N PRO A 47 3.95 -11.11 -0.09
CA PRO A 47 4.08 -9.78 0.51
C PRO A 47 5.22 -9.69 1.53
N GLN A 48 5.82 -10.83 1.92
CA GLN A 48 7.05 -10.86 2.72
C GLN A 48 8.25 -10.19 2.05
N VAL A 49 8.18 -9.91 0.74
CA VAL A 49 9.18 -9.05 0.08
C VAL A 49 9.35 -7.74 0.82
N LEU A 50 8.27 -7.17 1.37
CA LEU A 50 8.31 -5.93 2.12
C LEU A 50 9.16 -6.05 3.38
N ASP A 51 8.99 -7.13 4.15
CA ASP A 51 9.80 -7.41 5.34
C ASP A 51 11.28 -7.61 5.00
N CYS A 52 11.56 -8.31 3.91
CA CYS A 52 12.93 -8.54 3.45
C CYS A 52 13.61 -7.23 3.04
N ARG A 53 12.94 -6.41 2.22
CA ARG A 53 13.46 -5.12 1.76
C ARG A 53 13.62 -4.13 2.91
N ARG A 54 12.68 -4.11 3.86
CA ARG A 54 12.79 -3.32 5.10
C ARG A 54 14.02 -3.73 5.89
N ARG A 55 14.24 -5.03 6.07
CA ARG A 55 15.40 -5.53 6.81
C ARG A 55 16.73 -5.21 6.12
N ILE A 56 16.78 -5.28 4.79
CA ILE A 56 17.94 -4.86 4.00
C ILE A 56 18.21 -3.36 4.21
N ALA A 57 17.21 -2.51 4.09
CA ALA A 57 17.34 -1.06 4.28
C ALA A 57 17.73 -0.68 5.73
N GLU A 58 17.30 -1.44 6.74
CA GLU A 58 17.75 -1.25 8.13
C GLU A 58 19.21 -1.63 8.34
N LEU A 59 19.67 -2.73 7.73
CA LEU A 59 21.03 -3.24 7.89
C LEU A 59 22.05 -2.49 7.02
N ALA A 60 21.61 -1.98 5.88
CA ALA A 60 22.41 -1.25 4.90
C ALA A 60 21.56 -0.08 4.32
N PRO A 61 21.50 1.07 5.00
CA PRO A 61 20.58 2.18 4.68
C PRO A 61 21.05 3.05 3.50
N THR A 62 21.42 2.42 2.38
CA THR A 62 21.77 3.13 1.15
C THR A 62 20.51 3.66 0.45
N VAL A 63 20.67 4.71 -0.38
CA VAL A 63 19.57 5.23 -1.23
C VAL A 63 18.97 4.10 -2.06
N GLU A 64 19.81 3.28 -2.70
CA GLU A 64 19.38 2.12 -3.50
C GLU A 64 18.48 1.16 -2.69
N ASN A 65 18.91 0.73 -1.51
CA ASN A 65 18.13 -0.23 -0.70
C ASN A 65 16.80 0.38 -0.22
N LYS A 66 16.78 1.68 0.08
CA LYS A 66 15.54 2.39 0.44
C LYS A 66 14.61 2.56 -0.76
N LEU A 67 15.12 2.78 -1.97
CA LEU A 67 14.31 2.79 -3.19
C LEU A 67 13.72 1.40 -3.46
N MET A 68 14.47 0.32 -3.26
CA MET A 68 13.92 -1.04 -3.38
C MET A 68 12.83 -1.33 -2.33
N LEU A 69 12.93 -0.74 -1.13
CA LEU A 69 11.85 -0.77 -0.14
C LEU A 69 10.61 -0.02 -0.63
N ALA A 70 10.77 1.18 -1.21
CA ALA A 70 9.66 1.92 -1.78
C ALA A 70 8.97 1.15 -2.92
N SER A 71 9.72 0.55 -3.85
CA SER A 71 9.15 -0.32 -4.90
C SER A 71 8.41 -1.53 -4.33
N ALA A 72 8.97 -2.21 -3.31
CA ALA A 72 8.26 -3.30 -2.65
C ALA A 72 6.98 -2.83 -1.94
N ALA A 73 6.99 -1.63 -1.36
CA ALA A 73 5.80 -1.03 -0.78
C ALA A 73 4.73 -0.73 -1.83
N ILE A 74 5.10 -0.20 -3.01
CA ILE A 74 4.18 -0.01 -4.14
C ILE A 74 3.53 -1.34 -4.57
N MET A 75 4.29 -2.44 -4.56
CA MET A 75 3.80 -3.75 -4.95
C MET A 75 2.88 -4.40 -3.92
N VAL A 76 3.09 -4.13 -2.63
CA VAL A 76 2.39 -4.82 -1.52
C VAL A 76 1.26 -3.99 -0.91
N GLN A 77 1.44 -2.67 -0.79
CA GLN A 77 0.41 -1.78 -0.25
C GLN A 77 -0.73 -1.59 -1.25
N GLY A 78 -1.94 -1.40 -0.71
CA GLY A 78 -3.02 -0.78 -1.48
C GLY A 78 -2.88 0.75 -1.49
N SER A 79 -3.63 1.41 -2.37
CA SER A 79 -3.77 2.87 -2.36
C SER A 79 -4.15 3.36 -0.94
N PRO A 80 -3.49 4.41 -0.40
CA PRO A 80 -2.64 5.38 -1.12
C PRO A 80 -1.11 5.12 -1.02
N PHE A 81 -0.66 3.87 -0.81
CA PHE A 81 0.77 3.49 -0.84
C PHE A 81 1.66 4.31 0.13
N THR A 82 1.17 4.52 1.35
CA THR A 82 1.73 5.48 2.30
C THR A 82 3.17 5.23 2.72
N LEU A 83 3.64 3.97 2.77
CA LEU A 83 5.04 3.66 3.06
C LEU A 83 5.95 4.03 1.89
N ALA A 84 5.51 3.81 0.64
CA ALA A 84 6.27 4.23 -0.53
C ALA A 84 6.39 5.76 -0.57
N ALA A 85 5.26 6.46 -0.35
CA ALA A 85 5.22 7.92 -0.30
C ALA A 85 6.13 8.49 0.81
N GLN A 86 6.07 7.92 2.03
CA GLN A 86 6.94 8.32 3.14
C GLN A 86 8.41 8.09 2.79
N THR A 87 8.76 6.90 2.27
CA THR A 87 10.15 6.55 1.95
C THR A 87 10.73 7.48 0.89
N LEU A 88 9.96 7.81 -0.15
CA LEU A 88 10.38 8.76 -1.18
C LEU A 88 10.51 10.18 -0.61
N SER A 89 9.57 10.63 0.22
CA SER A 89 9.66 11.94 0.86
C SER A 89 10.91 12.08 1.74
N GLU A 90 11.29 11.04 2.47
CA GLU A 90 12.50 11.02 3.30
C GLU A 90 13.79 11.00 2.46
N LEU A 91 13.73 10.44 1.26
CA LEU A 91 14.86 10.38 0.34
C LEU A 91 15.04 11.66 -0.47
N ARG A 92 14.01 12.48 -0.61
CA ARG A 92 13.94 13.63 -1.53
C ARG A 92 15.21 14.47 -1.54
N ASP A 93 15.65 14.94 -0.38
CA ASP A 93 16.82 15.84 -0.31
C ASP A 93 18.14 15.12 -0.62
N SER A 94 18.21 13.81 -0.38
CA SER A 94 19.43 13.00 -0.55
C SER A 94 19.54 12.26 -1.89
N ALA A 95 18.44 12.20 -2.67
CA ALA A 95 18.34 11.37 -3.86
C ALA A 95 17.76 12.10 -5.08
N ASN A 96 17.58 13.43 -5.00
CA ASN A 96 17.05 14.25 -6.11
C ASN A 96 17.96 14.30 -7.34
N ASP A 97 19.21 13.85 -7.23
CA ASP A 97 20.18 13.69 -8.32
C ASP A 97 20.33 12.22 -8.77
N VAL A 98 19.50 11.31 -8.25
CA VAL A 98 19.52 9.88 -8.57
C VAL A 98 18.38 9.56 -9.55
N ALA A 99 18.71 9.15 -10.78
CA ALA A 99 17.70 8.82 -11.80
C ALA A 99 16.67 7.78 -11.31
N ASN A 100 17.12 6.76 -10.58
CA ASN A 100 16.25 5.71 -10.05
C ASN A 100 15.27 6.23 -8.98
N TYR A 101 15.58 7.31 -8.25
CA TYR A 101 14.63 7.93 -7.33
C TYR A 101 13.41 8.45 -8.08
N HIS A 102 13.67 9.19 -9.16
CA HIS A 102 12.61 9.70 -10.02
C HIS A 102 11.84 8.58 -10.72
N ALA A 103 12.49 7.49 -11.12
CA ALA A 103 11.81 6.33 -11.70
C ALA A 103 10.79 5.69 -10.73
N VAL A 104 11.16 5.51 -9.45
CA VAL A 104 10.25 4.96 -8.43
C VAL A 104 9.16 5.98 -8.05
N ALA A 105 9.47 7.27 -8.01
CA ALA A 105 8.48 8.33 -7.81
C ALA A 105 7.45 8.36 -8.96
N ALA A 106 7.90 8.17 -10.20
CA ALA A 106 7.02 8.05 -11.35
C ALA A 106 6.12 6.80 -11.25
N GLU A 107 6.66 5.65 -10.83
CA GLU A 107 5.89 4.43 -10.60
C GLU A 107 4.78 4.65 -9.56
N LEU A 108 5.09 5.32 -8.45
CA LEU A 108 4.10 5.68 -7.43
C LEU A 108 3.02 6.60 -8.01
N ALA A 109 3.41 7.63 -8.77
CA ALA A 109 2.47 8.55 -9.41
C ALA A 109 1.53 7.83 -10.38
N LEU A 110 2.03 6.87 -11.16
CA LEU A 110 1.17 6.03 -12.02
C LEU A 110 0.16 5.22 -11.21
N LYS A 111 0.58 4.64 -10.08
CA LYS A 111 -0.30 3.87 -9.19
C LYS A 111 -1.36 4.72 -8.50
N LEU A 112 -1.11 6.02 -8.36
CA LEU A 112 -2.02 7.02 -7.83
C LEU A 112 -2.89 7.69 -8.92
N ASP A 113 -2.81 7.23 -10.18
CA ASP A 113 -3.52 7.82 -11.32
C ASP A 113 -3.13 9.29 -11.58
N GLN A 114 -1.84 9.60 -11.46
CA GLN A 114 -1.26 10.94 -11.63
C GLN A 114 -0.27 10.96 -12.81
N PRO A 115 -0.73 10.81 -14.07
CA PRO A 115 0.15 10.65 -15.24
C PRO A 115 1.02 11.89 -15.52
N ALA A 116 0.51 13.10 -15.24
CA ALA A 116 1.29 14.34 -15.41
C ALA A 116 2.49 14.41 -14.44
N GLN A 117 2.30 13.97 -13.19
CA GLN A 117 3.39 13.89 -12.22
C GLN A 117 4.37 12.78 -12.61
N ALA A 118 3.88 11.62 -13.04
CA ALA A 118 4.73 10.54 -13.53
C ALA A 118 5.60 10.97 -14.72
N ALA A 119 5.05 11.77 -15.64
CA ALA A 119 5.80 12.31 -16.79
C ALA A 119 6.92 13.26 -16.33
N ALA A 120 6.63 14.19 -15.41
CA ALA A 120 7.64 15.10 -14.85
C ALA A 120 8.79 14.35 -14.15
N GLU A 121 8.46 13.29 -13.41
CA GLU A 121 9.45 12.43 -12.76
C GLU A 121 10.28 11.64 -13.79
N PHE A 122 9.68 11.02 -14.81
CA PHE A 122 10.45 10.34 -15.86
C PHE A 122 11.29 11.31 -16.72
N GLU A 123 10.87 12.56 -16.89
CA GLU A 123 11.69 13.61 -17.50
C GLU A 123 12.92 13.93 -16.65
N ALA A 124 12.77 14.05 -15.32
CA ALA A 124 13.91 14.19 -14.41
C ALA A 124 14.84 12.97 -14.47
N ALA A 125 14.29 11.74 -14.44
CA ALA A 125 15.07 10.51 -14.58
C ALA A 125 15.85 10.47 -15.91
N SER A 126 15.21 10.85 -17.01
CA SER A 126 15.83 10.88 -18.35
C SER A 126 16.92 11.96 -18.47
N ARG A 127 16.82 13.07 -17.73
CA ARG A 127 17.89 14.08 -17.67
C ARG A 127 19.11 13.61 -16.89
N LEU A 128 18.89 12.87 -15.80
CA LEU A 128 19.95 12.36 -14.92
C LEU A 128 20.65 11.12 -15.50
N ASP A 129 19.92 10.29 -16.24
CA ASP A 129 20.49 9.19 -17.02
C ASP A 129 19.98 9.21 -18.47
N PRO A 130 20.57 10.07 -19.33
CA PRO A 130 20.17 10.20 -20.73
C PRO A 130 20.43 8.95 -21.57
N THR A 131 21.20 7.99 -21.05
CA THR A 131 21.50 6.74 -21.77
C THR A 131 20.49 5.64 -21.50
N ASN A 132 19.71 5.78 -20.42
CA ASN A 132 18.69 4.81 -20.06
C ASN A 132 17.43 4.98 -20.92
N GLN A 133 17.37 4.14 -21.94
CA GLN A 133 16.26 4.11 -22.88
C GLN A 133 14.93 3.75 -22.23
N ILE A 134 14.90 3.07 -21.08
CA ILE A 134 13.64 2.75 -20.37
C ILE A 134 12.95 4.02 -19.88
N HIS A 135 13.69 4.99 -19.33
CA HIS A 135 13.12 6.26 -18.90
C HIS A 135 12.55 7.06 -20.08
N GLN A 136 13.26 7.06 -21.21
CA GLN A 136 12.80 7.70 -22.45
C GLN A 136 11.54 7.04 -23.01
N ILE A 137 11.47 5.70 -22.99
CA ILE A 137 10.28 4.95 -23.41
C ILE A 137 9.10 5.29 -22.52
N ASN A 138 9.27 5.19 -21.19
CA ASN A 138 8.18 5.46 -20.24
C ASN A 138 7.66 6.90 -20.38
N LEU A 139 8.54 7.88 -20.53
CA LEU A 139 8.15 9.27 -20.78
C LEU A 139 7.40 9.43 -22.10
N ALA A 140 7.94 8.86 -23.19
CA ALA A 140 7.31 8.96 -24.51
C ALA A 140 5.92 8.31 -24.51
N VAL A 141 5.76 7.15 -23.86
CA VAL A 141 4.45 6.50 -23.68
C VAL A 141 3.47 7.42 -22.96
N LEU A 142 3.86 8.06 -21.86
CA LEU A 142 2.97 9.00 -21.15
C LEU A 142 2.59 10.20 -22.03
N HIS A 143 3.51 10.66 -22.87
CA HIS A 143 3.27 11.76 -23.80
C HIS A 143 2.40 11.38 -25.02
N LEU A 144 2.17 10.10 -25.31
CA LEU A 144 1.30 9.67 -26.43
C LEU A 144 -0.14 10.16 -26.30
N HIS A 145 -0.61 10.34 -25.07
CA HIS A 145 -1.96 10.81 -24.73
C HIS A 145 -2.01 12.28 -24.33
N HIS A 146 -0.91 13.02 -24.51
CA HIS A 146 -0.86 14.43 -24.16
C HIS A 146 -1.81 15.25 -25.05
N THR A 147 -2.53 16.22 -24.46
CA THR A 147 -3.52 17.05 -25.18
C THR A 147 -2.88 17.95 -26.24
N ASN A 148 -1.61 18.30 -26.04
CA ASN A 148 -0.78 18.98 -27.04
C ASN A 148 -0.36 18.01 -28.16
N ALA A 149 -0.89 18.24 -29.37
CA ALA A 149 -0.63 17.42 -30.56
C ALA A 149 0.86 17.34 -30.94
N THR A 150 1.63 18.40 -30.69
CA THR A 150 3.08 18.43 -30.95
C THR A 150 3.81 17.45 -30.02
N VAL A 151 3.53 17.51 -28.71
CA VAL A 151 4.11 16.61 -27.70
C VAL A 151 3.80 15.15 -28.04
N ALA A 152 2.55 14.84 -28.39
CA ALA A 152 2.16 13.50 -28.79
C ALA A 152 2.84 13.04 -30.10
N SER A 153 3.10 13.95 -31.04
CA SER A 153 3.81 13.65 -32.29
C SER A 153 5.30 13.37 -32.05
N GLU A 154 5.96 14.18 -31.22
CA GLU A 154 7.35 13.99 -30.83
C GLU A 154 7.55 12.69 -30.05
N ALA A 155 6.61 12.33 -29.17
CA ALA A 155 6.58 11.06 -28.48
C ALA A 155 6.53 9.87 -29.45
N ARG A 156 5.63 9.92 -30.46
CA ARG A 156 5.57 8.90 -31.53
C ARG A 156 6.89 8.79 -32.30
N ALA A 157 7.46 9.92 -32.72
CA ALA A 157 8.73 9.94 -33.43
C ALA A 157 9.90 9.38 -32.58
N THR A 158 9.88 9.63 -31.27
CA THR A 158 10.86 9.10 -30.32
C THR A 158 10.74 7.58 -30.20
N LEU A 159 9.52 7.08 -30.03
CA LEU A 159 9.26 5.63 -29.97
C LEU A 159 9.63 4.93 -31.28
N ASP A 160 9.32 5.51 -32.45
CA ASP A 160 9.73 4.92 -33.73
C ASP A 160 11.25 4.88 -33.90
N ARG A 161 11.96 5.94 -33.49
CA ARG A 161 13.43 5.99 -33.54
C ARG A 161 14.06 4.96 -32.60
N LEU A 162 13.56 4.86 -31.37
CA LEU A 162 14.03 3.89 -30.39
C LEU A 162 13.74 2.47 -30.86
N ARG A 163 12.57 2.22 -31.45
CA ARG A 163 12.18 0.91 -31.99
C ARG A 163 13.13 0.44 -33.09
N ALA A 164 13.54 1.34 -33.97
CA ALA A 164 14.43 1.00 -35.09
C ALA A 164 15.90 0.76 -34.68
N ASN A 165 16.36 1.35 -33.57
CA ASN A 165 17.79 1.44 -33.24
C ASN A 165 18.17 0.86 -31.88
N SER A 166 17.22 0.28 -31.14
CA SER A 166 17.45 -0.26 -29.80
C SER A 166 17.25 -1.78 -29.74
N PRO A 167 18.04 -2.51 -28.93
CA PRO A 167 17.71 -3.89 -28.55
C PRO A 167 16.36 -4.01 -27.82
N LEU A 168 15.76 -2.89 -27.39
CA LEU A 168 14.42 -2.80 -26.80
C LEU A 168 13.30 -2.68 -27.86
N GLY A 169 13.59 -2.84 -29.15
CA GLY A 169 12.57 -2.73 -30.22
C GLY A 169 11.32 -3.58 -29.97
N THR A 170 11.49 -4.79 -29.42
CA THR A 170 10.38 -5.68 -29.03
C THR A 170 9.58 -5.12 -27.84
N GLU A 171 10.24 -4.50 -26.85
CA GLU A 171 9.56 -3.85 -25.72
C GLU A 171 8.74 -2.64 -26.18
N LEU A 172 9.28 -1.84 -27.11
CA LEU A 172 8.52 -0.74 -27.70
C LEU A 172 7.31 -1.22 -28.50
N LEU A 173 7.39 -2.36 -29.19
CA LEU A 173 6.23 -2.95 -29.86
C LEU A 173 5.11 -3.27 -28.87
N ARG A 174 5.42 -3.80 -27.66
CA ARG A 174 4.42 -4.05 -26.60
C ARG A 174 3.69 -2.77 -26.19
N TRP A 175 4.44 -1.70 -25.98
CA TRP A 175 3.88 -0.39 -25.64
C TRP A 175 2.99 0.18 -26.77
N LEU A 176 3.44 0.07 -28.02
CA LEU A 176 2.65 0.52 -29.18
C LEU A 176 1.36 -0.29 -29.37
N VAL A 177 1.39 -1.60 -29.06
CA VAL A 177 0.18 -2.43 -29.01
C VAL A 177 -0.78 -1.91 -27.93
N ALA A 178 -0.28 -1.69 -26.71
CA ALA A 178 -1.09 -1.19 -25.60
C ALA A 178 -1.70 0.20 -25.86
N ASP A 179 -0.92 1.14 -26.43
CA ASP A 179 -1.41 2.45 -26.86
C ASP A 179 -2.51 2.33 -27.91
N SER A 180 -2.29 1.49 -28.94
CA SER A 180 -3.28 1.27 -30.00
C SER A 180 -4.58 0.66 -29.46
N LEU A 181 -4.49 -0.30 -28.53
CA LEU A 181 -5.64 -0.86 -27.82
C LEU A 181 -6.40 0.21 -27.03
N SER A 182 -5.70 1.08 -26.28
CA SER A 182 -6.33 2.14 -25.49
C SER A 182 -7.09 3.16 -26.35
N LYS A 183 -6.67 3.35 -27.60
CA LYS A 183 -7.32 4.22 -28.60
C LYS A 183 -8.40 3.50 -29.43
N ASN A 184 -8.63 2.21 -29.15
CA ASN A 184 -9.48 1.34 -29.95
C ASN A 184 -9.06 1.23 -31.44
N ASP A 185 -7.78 1.44 -31.74
CA ASP A 185 -7.20 1.23 -33.07
C ASP A 185 -6.73 -0.23 -33.21
N LEU A 186 -7.71 -1.13 -33.28
CA LEU A 186 -7.50 -2.57 -33.36
C LEU A 186 -6.67 -3.01 -34.59
N PRO A 187 -6.83 -2.42 -35.80
CA PRO A 187 -5.98 -2.75 -36.94
C PRO A 187 -4.49 -2.45 -36.69
N THR A 188 -4.16 -1.29 -36.12
CA THR A 188 -2.78 -0.94 -35.80
C THR A 188 -2.23 -1.81 -34.67
N ALA A 189 -3.04 -2.08 -33.64
CA ALA A 189 -2.69 -2.99 -32.56
C ALA A 189 -2.33 -4.39 -33.10
N GLN A 190 -3.18 -4.95 -33.97
CA GLN A 190 -2.94 -6.26 -34.58
C GLN A 190 -1.64 -6.27 -35.37
N ARG A 191 -1.40 -5.25 -36.22
CA ARG A 191 -0.17 -5.18 -37.03
C ARG A 191 1.10 -5.16 -36.18
N PHE A 192 1.12 -4.39 -35.09
CA PHE A 192 2.28 -4.38 -34.19
C PHE A 192 2.42 -5.69 -33.42
N CYS A 193 1.30 -6.30 -33.02
CA CYS A 193 1.30 -7.60 -32.36
C CYS A 193 1.79 -8.72 -33.30
N ASP A 194 1.43 -8.71 -34.57
CA ASP A 194 1.93 -9.67 -35.56
C ASP A 194 3.46 -9.56 -35.72
N GLN A 195 4.01 -8.34 -35.72
CA GLN A 195 5.46 -8.10 -35.74
C GLN A 195 6.14 -8.64 -34.47
N LEU A 196 5.51 -8.44 -33.32
CA LEU A 196 5.98 -8.92 -32.02
C LEU A 196 5.98 -10.46 -31.98
N LEU A 197 4.93 -11.11 -32.48
CA LEU A 197 4.80 -12.56 -32.51
C LEU A 197 5.67 -13.25 -33.58
N ALA A 198 6.10 -12.50 -34.61
CA ALA A 198 7.06 -12.99 -35.60
C ALA A 198 8.49 -13.09 -35.03
N ASP A 199 8.79 -12.41 -33.92
CA ASP A 199 10.07 -12.53 -33.21
C ASP A 199 10.13 -13.89 -32.48
N PRO A 200 11.17 -14.73 -32.72
CA PRO A 200 11.37 -15.97 -31.97
C PRO A 200 11.46 -15.79 -30.44
N LYS A 201 11.72 -14.57 -29.96
CA LYS A 201 11.79 -14.21 -28.54
C LYS A 201 10.44 -13.76 -27.94
N ALA A 202 9.34 -13.85 -28.69
CA ALA A 202 8.01 -13.50 -28.20
C ALA A 202 7.68 -14.23 -26.88
N THR A 203 7.31 -13.45 -25.86
CA THR A 203 7.05 -13.94 -24.51
C THR A 203 5.60 -14.42 -24.37
N LEU A 204 5.25 -14.93 -23.18
CA LEU A 204 3.86 -15.23 -22.88
C LEU A 204 2.99 -13.97 -22.89
N ASP A 205 3.49 -12.86 -22.32
CA ASP A 205 2.75 -11.61 -22.23
C ASP A 205 2.40 -11.06 -23.63
N ASP A 206 3.30 -11.24 -24.60
CA ASP A 206 3.07 -10.90 -26.02
C ASP A 206 1.87 -11.65 -26.61
N ARG A 207 1.78 -12.94 -26.28
CA ARG A 207 0.68 -13.80 -26.74
C ARG A 207 -0.63 -13.50 -25.99
N LEU A 208 -0.55 -13.07 -24.72
CA LEU A 208 -1.73 -12.61 -23.98
C LEU A 208 -2.26 -11.28 -24.51
N LEU A 209 -1.38 -10.35 -24.91
CA LEU A 209 -1.76 -9.12 -25.62
C LEU A 209 -2.48 -9.45 -26.93
N HIS A 210 -2.00 -10.44 -27.68
CA HIS A 210 -2.70 -10.93 -28.86
C HIS A 210 -4.11 -11.44 -28.55
N LEU A 211 -4.29 -12.21 -27.47
CA LEU A 211 -5.63 -12.63 -27.05
C LEU A 211 -6.54 -11.45 -26.73
N THR A 212 -6.02 -10.39 -26.08
CA THR A 212 -6.79 -9.17 -25.83
C THR A 212 -7.25 -8.53 -27.14
N ILE A 213 -6.36 -8.38 -28.14
CA ILE A 213 -6.75 -7.83 -29.46
C ILE A 213 -7.83 -8.70 -30.12
N LEU A 214 -7.65 -10.03 -30.13
CA LEU A 214 -8.64 -10.95 -30.70
C LEU A 214 -10.00 -10.84 -30.00
N GLN A 215 -10.01 -10.66 -28.67
CA GLN A 215 -11.24 -10.48 -27.92
C GLN A 215 -11.93 -9.14 -28.24
N GLU A 216 -11.21 -8.02 -28.16
CA GLU A 216 -11.77 -6.69 -28.46
C GLU A 216 -12.26 -6.60 -29.91
N ALA A 217 -11.53 -7.21 -30.85
CA ALA A 217 -11.91 -7.28 -32.25
C ALA A 217 -12.96 -8.37 -32.56
N SER A 218 -13.46 -9.09 -31.54
CA SER A 218 -14.46 -10.18 -31.67
C SER A 218 -14.07 -11.23 -32.72
N LYS A 219 -12.79 -11.60 -32.76
CA LYS A 219 -12.21 -12.50 -33.75
C LYS A 219 -12.49 -13.97 -33.39
N PRO A 220 -12.92 -14.82 -34.34
CA PRO A 220 -13.21 -16.22 -34.09
C PRO A 220 -11.97 -17.05 -33.69
N GLU A 221 -10.76 -16.58 -34.03
CA GLU A 221 -9.48 -17.22 -33.73
C GLU A 221 -9.13 -17.19 -32.23
N LEU A 222 -9.86 -16.41 -31.42
CA LEU A 222 -9.61 -16.27 -29.98
C LEU A 222 -9.60 -17.62 -29.26
N ALA A 223 -10.60 -18.45 -29.52
CA ALA A 223 -10.74 -19.75 -28.83
C ALA A 223 -9.59 -20.70 -29.17
N ALA A 224 -9.19 -20.77 -30.45
CA ALA A 224 -8.08 -21.59 -30.90
C ALA A 224 -6.74 -21.10 -30.32
N SER A 225 -6.52 -19.78 -30.31
CA SER A 225 -5.30 -19.16 -29.80
C SER A 225 -5.14 -19.36 -28.29
N LEU A 226 -6.24 -19.19 -27.53
CA LEU A 226 -6.26 -19.47 -26.10
C LEU A 226 -6.00 -20.95 -25.81
N GLY A 227 -6.62 -21.87 -26.54
CA GLY A 227 -6.39 -23.31 -26.39
C GLY A 227 -4.94 -23.73 -26.68
N ALA A 228 -4.31 -23.12 -27.69
CA ALA A 228 -2.89 -23.35 -28.00
C ALA A 228 -1.98 -22.86 -26.86
N LEU A 229 -2.26 -21.69 -26.30
CA LEU A 229 -1.54 -21.15 -25.14
C LEU A 229 -1.67 -22.04 -23.91
N GLN A 230 -2.91 -22.45 -23.59
CA GLN A 230 -3.20 -23.37 -22.49
C GLN A 230 -2.45 -24.70 -22.63
N SER A 231 -2.38 -25.23 -23.85
CA SER A 231 -1.63 -26.46 -24.14
C SER A 231 -0.13 -26.26 -23.98
N SER A 232 0.41 -25.12 -24.43
CA SER A 232 1.84 -24.80 -24.33
C SER A 232 2.33 -24.59 -22.90
N ALA A 233 1.43 -24.15 -21.99
CA ALA A 233 1.77 -23.95 -20.59
C ALA A 233 2.15 -25.27 -19.88
N GLY A 234 1.56 -26.40 -20.30
CA GLY A 234 1.85 -27.73 -19.76
C GLY A 234 1.78 -27.78 -18.24
N THR A 235 2.93 -27.93 -17.57
CA THR A 235 3.06 -27.98 -16.11
C THR A 235 3.70 -26.73 -15.51
N ASN A 236 3.92 -25.68 -16.31
CA ASN A 236 4.55 -24.44 -15.85
C ASN A 236 3.54 -23.57 -15.08
N ALA A 237 3.64 -23.59 -13.75
CA ALA A 237 2.73 -22.88 -12.87
C ALA A 237 2.69 -21.35 -13.06
N LEU A 238 3.80 -20.73 -13.47
CA LEU A 238 3.84 -19.28 -13.78
C LEU A 238 2.99 -18.96 -15.01
N GLN A 239 3.11 -19.76 -16.07
CA GLN A 239 2.32 -19.58 -17.28
C GLN A 239 0.85 -19.89 -17.06
N ILE A 240 0.55 -20.95 -16.29
CA ILE A 240 -0.82 -21.28 -15.91
C ILE A 240 -1.48 -20.11 -15.17
N TYR A 241 -0.79 -19.55 -14.17
CA TYR A 241 -1.29 -18.37 -13.45
C TYR A 241 -1.54 -17.19 -14.40
N ALA A 242 -0.57 -16.82 -15.24
CA ALA A 242 -0.70 -15.67 -16.12
C ALA A 242 -1.88 -15.81 -17.11
N ILE A 243 -2.06 -17.00 -17.71
CA ILE A 243 -3.19 -17.27 -18.62
C ILE A 243 -4.52 -17.23 -17.87
N SER A 244 -4.63 -17.88 -16.71
CA SER A 244 -5.87 -17.87 -15.90
C SER A 244 -6.21 -16.49 -15.38
N HIS A 245 -5.20 -15.70 -15.00
CA HIS A 245 -5.36 -14.31 -14.58
C HIS A 245 -5.89 -13.46 -15.74
N TRP A 246 -5.30 -13.58 -16.93
CA TRP A 246 -5.79 -12.92 -18.14
C TRP A 246 -7.25 -13.29 -18.43
N MET A 247 -7.59 -14.58 -18.40
CA MET A 247 -8.96 -15.06 -18.61
C MET A 247 -9.92 -14.45 -17.59
N THR A 248 -9.52 -14.39 -16.33
CA THR A 248 -10.32 -13.84 -15.23
C THR A 248 -10.60 -12.35 -15.42
N LEU A 249 -9.58 -11.56 -15.75
CA LEU A 249 -9.72 -10.11 -16.01
C LEU A 249 -10.59 -9.81 -17.23
N HIS A 250 -10.60 -10.70 -18.23
CA HIS A 250 -11.32 -10.53 -19.48
C HIS A 250 -12.73 -11.16 -19.46
N GLY A 251 -13.29 -11.42 -18.28
CA GLY A 251 -14.65 -11.93 -18.10
C GLY A 251 -14.83 -13.42 -18.42
N LYS A 252 -13.75 -14.19 -18.52
CA LYS A 252 -13.74 -15.63 -18.82
C LYS A 252 -13.45 -16.48 -17.59
N ALA A 253 -13.96 -16.07 -16.42
CA ALA A 253 -13.71 -16.76 -15.15
C ALA A 253 -14.22 -18.23 -15.15
N ASP A 254 -15.37 -18.51 -15.76
CA ASP A 254 -15.89 -19.88 -15.91
C ASP A 254 -14.95 -20.76 -16.75
N ASP A 255 -14.42 -20.24 -17.85
CA ASP A 255 -13.46 -20.95 -18.69
C ASP A 255 -12.16 -21.21 -17.93
N ALA A 256 -11.73 -20.25 -17.12
CA ALA A 256 -10.51 -20.36 -16.32
C ALA A 256 -10.65 -21.46 -15.27
N LEU A 257 -11.76 -21.49 -14.54
CA LEU A 257 -12.05 -22.55 -13.56
C LEU A 257 -12.10 -23.93 -14.20
N ARG A 258 -12.76 -24.07 -15.36
CA ARG A 258 -12.82 -25.34 -16.10
C ARG A 258 -11.44 -25.81 -16.55
N TRP A 259 -10.60 -24.89 -17.03
CA TRP A 259 -9.24 -25.22 -17.44
C TRP A 259 -8.37 -25.61 -16.24
N LEU A 260 -8.38 -24.82 -15.17
CA LEU A 260 -7.62 -25.06 -13.95
C LEU A 260 -7.98 -26.39 -13.27
N ALA A 261 -9.25 -26.80 -13.31
CA ALA A 261 -9.70 -28.09 -12.79
C ALA A 261 -9.10 -29.30 -13.53
N ASN A 262 -8.66 -29.13 -14.77
CA ASN A 262 -8.06 -30.18 -15.60
C ASN A 262 -6.52 -30.21 -15.55
N VAL A 263 -5.89 -29.22 -14.91
CA VAL A 263 -4.44 -29.21 -14.68
C VAL A 263 -4.05 -30.38 -13.75
N PRO A 264 -2.88 -31.04 -13.90
CA PRO A 264 -2.49 -32.15 -13.03
C PRO A 264 -2.52 -31.78 -11.54
N GLY A 265 -2.99 -32.68 -10.68
CA GLY A 265 -3.22 -32.37 -9.25
C GLY A 265 -2.00 -31.84 -8.49
N LYS A 266 -0.78 -32.28 -8.86
CA LYS A 266 0.48 -31.74 -8.29
C LYS A 266 0.68 -30.26 -8.62
N ILE A 267 0.28 -29.84 -9.82
CA ILE A 267 0.39 -28.45 -10.28
C ILE A 267 -0.75 -27.60 -9.72
N GLN A 268 -1.98 -28.14 -9.61
CA GLN A 268 -3.07 -27.47 -8.87
C GLN A 268 -2.69 -27.14 -7.43
N ALA A 269 -1.80 -27.95 -6.83
CA ALA A 269 -1.35 -27.72 -5.48
C ALA A 269 -0.31 -26.59 -5.36
N HIS A 270 0.29 -26.14 -6.47
CA HIS A 270 1.22 -25.02 -6.52
C HIS A 270 0.53 -23.69 -6.13
N HIS A 271 1.18 -22.87 -5.31
CA HIS A 271 0.58 -21.66 -4.74
C HIS A 271 0.03 -20.68 -5.78
N LEU A 272 0.75 -20.44 -6.88
CA LEU A 272 0.26 -19.57 -7.97
C LEU A 272 -1.02 -20.10 -8.62
N VAL A 273 -1.14 -21.42 -8.80
CA VAL A 273 -2.34 -22.02 -9.40
C VAL A 273 -3.53 -21.95 -8.44
N ARG A 274 -3.28 -22.07 -7.13
CA ARG A 274 -4.30 -21.81 -6.11
C ARG A 274 -4.76 -20.36 -6.09
N LEU A 275 -3.83 -19.42 -6.24
CA LEU A 275 -4.16 -18.01 -6.31
C LEU A 275 -5.01 -17.71 -7.55
N ALA A 276 -4.68 -18.30 -8.71
CA ALA A 276 -5.52 -18.22 -9.91
C ALA A 276 -6.94 -18.76 -9.65
N LEU A 277 -7.08 -19.92 -8.99
CA LEU A 277 -8.39 -20.46 -8.63
C LEU A 277 -9.17 -19.50 -7.71
N VAL A 278 -8.52 -18.91 -6.70
CA VAL A 278 -9.14 -17.90 -5.82
C VAL A 278 -9.62 -16.70 -6.63
N GLU A 279 -8.75 -16.12 -7.46
CA GLU A 279 -9.08 -14.96 -8.29
C GLU A 279 -10.26 -15.26 -9.24
N SER A 280 -10.28 -16.44 -9.87
CA SER A 280 -11.37 -16.85 -10.75
C SER A 280 -12.69 -17.04 -10.01
N TYR A 281 -12.69 -17.67 -8.81
CA TYR A 281 -13.91 -17.78 -7.99
C TYR A 281 -14.41 -16.40 -7.52
N MET A 282 -13.51 -15.52 -7.10
CA MET A 282 -13.85 -14.16 -6.68
C MET A 282 -14.45 -13.34 -7.84
N ALA A 283 -13.84 -13.40 -9.03
CA ALA A 283 -14.36 -12.70 -10.20
C ALA A 283 -15.75 -13.22 -10.62
N ARG A 284 -15.98 -14.53 -10.48
CA ARG A 284 -17.29 -15.17 -10.68
C ARG A 284 -18.29 -14.87 -9.57
N LYS A 285 -17.84 -14.36 -8.40
CA LYS A 285 -18.61 -14.22 -7.16
C LYS A 285 -19.22 -15.54 -6.67
N ASP A 286 -18.53 -16.65 -6.96
CA ASP A 286 -18.93 -17.98 -6.51
C ASP A 286 -18.33 -18.24 -5.12
N TRP A 287 -18.95 -17.62 -4.11
CA TRP A 287 -18.45 -17.62 -2.73
C TRP A 287 -18.50 -19.00 -2.08
N ALA A 288 -19.54 -19.79 -2.38
CA ALA A 288 -19.65 -21.17 -1.90
C ALA A 288 -18.59 -22.07 -2.54
N GLY A 289 -18.33 -21.91 -3.85
CA GLY A 289 -17.25 -22.61 -4.54
C GLY A 289 -15.87 -22.23 -3.99
N LEU A 290 -15.64 -20.93 -3.73
CA LEU A 290 -14.42 -20.44 -3.10
C LEU A 290 -14.20 -21.05 -1.72
N GLU A 291 -15.23 -21.04 -0.87
CA GLU A 291 -15.17 -21.61 0.47
C GLU A 291 -14.88 -23.11 0.43
N ALA A 292 -15.61 -23.87 -0.40
CA ALA A 292 -15.39 -25.30 -0.57
C ALA A 292 -13.95 -25.61 -1.04
N PHE A 293 -13.43 -24.84 -1.99
CA PHE A 293 -12.05 -24.97 -2.46
C PHE A 293 -11.04 -24.69 -1.32
N LEU A 294 -11.22 -23.61 -0.57
CA LEU A 294 -10.30 -23.21 0.49
C LEU A 294 -10.40 -24.12 1.73
N ASP A 295 -11.56 -24.69 2.04
CA ASP A 295 -11.76 -25.60 3.17
C ASP A 295 -11.34 -27.05 2.88
N GLN A 296 -11.47 -27.53 1.64
CA GLN A 296 -10.92 -28.83 1.23
C GLN A 296 -9.40 -28.91 1.44
N THR A 297 -8.69 -27.77 1.34
CA THR A 297 -7.26 -27.71 1.67
C THR A 297 -6.97 -27.83 3.17
N ALA A 298 -7.93 -27.46 4.04
CA ALA A 298 -7.80 -27.57 5.50
C ALA A 298 -8.20 -28.96 6.05
N ALA A 299 -9.16 -29.65 5.44
CA ALA A 299 -9.54 -31.01 5.85
C ALA A 299 -8.41 -32.04 5.65
N ARG A 300 -7.57 -31.84 4.61
CA ARG A 300 -6.34 -32.65 4.42
C ARG A 300 -5.32 -32.43 5.55
N ARG A 301 -5.27 -31.24 6.16
CA ARG A 301 -4.40 -30.89 7.30
C ARG A 301 -4.80 -31.59 8.60
N SER A 302 -6.09 -31.73 8.88
CA SER A 302 -6.57 -32.40 10.09
C SER A 302 -6.40 -33.92 10.03
N ALA A 303 -6.56 -34.52 8.84
CA ALA A 303 -6.27 -35.93 8.59
C ALA A 303 -4.77 -36.25 8.75
N ALA A 304 -3.88 -35.48 8.12
CA ALA A 304 -2.44 -35.72 8.18
C ALA A 304 -1.82 -35.55 9.59
N ARG A 305 -2.43 -34.73 10.47
CA ARG A 305 -1.99 -34.56 11.87
C ARG A 305 -2.39 -35.71 12.79
N ARG A 306 -3.48 -36.43 12.49
CA ARG A 306 -3.91 -37.60 13.27
C ARG A 306 -3.00 -38.81 13.05
N ASP A 307 -2.46 -38.96 11.84
CA ASP A 307 -1.70 -40.16 11.47
C ASP A 307 -0.23 -40.15 11.93
N ARG A 308 0.29 -39.03 12.45
CA ARG A 308 1.66 -38.95 13.04
C ARG A 308 1.77 -37.96 14.21
N PRO A 309 1.37 -38.35 15.43
CA PRO A 309 1.71 -37.59 16.63
C PRO A 309 3.22 -37.70 16.93
N GLY A 310 3.96 -36.59 16.84
CA GLY A 310 5.36 -36.51 17.30
C GLY A 310 6.47 -36.34 16.25
N ALA A 311 6.16 -36.17 14.96
CA ALA A 311 7.20 -35.91 13.95
C ALA A 311 7.69 -34.44 14.01
N THR A 312 8.95 -34.24 14.40
CA THR A 312 9.62 -32.93 14.53
C THR A 312 10.30 -32.42 13.26
N ASN A 313 10.21 -33.14 12.14
CA ASN A 313 10.73 -32.70 10.84
C ASN A 313 9.57 -32.41 9.86
N PRO A 314 9.52 -31.22 9.24
CA PRO A 314 8.48 -30.89 8.28
C PRO A 314 8.76 -31.63 6.97
N VAL A 315 8.12 -32.78 6.76
CA VAL A 315 7.91 -33.28 5.40
C VAL A 315 7.04 -32.24 4.70
N ALA A 316 7.61 -31.58 3.69
CA ALA A 316 6.90 -30.63 2.85
C ALA A 316 5.72 -31.37 2.22
N ASP A 317 4.54 -30.92 2.57
CA ASP A 317 3.28 -31.46 2.11
C ASP A 317 2.85 -30.55 0.98
N ASP A 318 2.81 -31.11 -0.24
CA ASP A 318 2.62 -30.39 -1.50
C ASP A 318 1.25 -29.69 -1.59
N GLY A 319 0.41 -29.79 -0.55
CA GLY A 319 -0.91 -29.19 -0.43
C GLY A 319 -1.07 -27.99 0.52
N LYS A 320 -0.01 -27.42 1.09
CA LYS A 320 -0.09 -26.36 2.12
C LYS A 320 0.01 -24.95 1.52
N TRP A 321 -0.79 -24.02 2.03
CA TRP A 321 -0.63 -22.58 1.74
C TRP A 321 0.65 -22.00 2.36
N GLY A 322 1.26 -22.71 3.32
CA GLY A 322 2.56 -22.35 3.89
C GLY A 322 2.55 -20.94 4.47
N ASP A 323 3.51 -20.13 4.04
CA ASP A 323 3.64 -18.72 4.44
C ASP A 323 2.47 -17.83 3.96
N LEU A 324 1.57 -18.34 3.12
CA LEU A 324 0.39 -17.64 2.60
C LEU A 324 -0.93 -18.06 3.29
N GLU A 325 -0.86 -18.82 4.40
CA GLU A 325 -2.07 -19.28 5.12
C GLU A 325 -2.97 -18.11 5.58
N PHE A 326 -2.37 -16.99 5.97
CA PHE A 326 -3.13 -15.78 6.33
C PHE A 326 -3.99 -15.26 5.16
N MET A 327 -3.53 -15.40 3.90
CA MET A 327 -4.31 -15.02 2.72
C MET A 327 -5.51 -15.94 2.54
N ARG A 328 -5.30 -17.25 2.68
CA ARG A 328 -6.40 -18.24 2.61
C ARG A 328 -7.50 -17.90 3.61
N LEU A 329 -7.12 -17.59 4.86
CA LEU A 329 -8.04 -17.21 5.93
C LEU A 329 -8.77 -15.89 5.63
N ALA A 330 -8.07 -14.91 5.05
CA ALA A 330 -8.68 -13.65 4.63
C ALA A 330 -9.71 -13.84 3.50
N TYR A 331 -9.41 -14.67 2.50
CA TYR A 331 -10.36 -14.99 1.44
C TYR A 331 -11.55 -15.80 1.95
N LEU A 332 -11.34 -16.75 2.87
CA LEU A 332 -12.43 -17.44 3.56
C LEU A 332 -13.31 -16.49 4.38
N SER A 333 -12.70 -15.51 5.04
CA SER A 333 -13.44 -14.46 5.75
C SER A 333 -14.32 -13.65 4.80
N HIS A 334 -13.78 -13.25 3.65
CA HIS A 334 -14.53 -12.47 2.67
C HIS A 334 -15.67 -13.30 2.05
N ALA A 335 -15.40 -14.54 1.66
CA ALA A 335 -16.42 -15.45 1.13
C ALA A 335 -17.58 -15.69 2.13
N ALA A 336 -17.27 -15.82 3.42
CA ALA A 336 -18.30 -15.92 4.46
C ALA A 336 -19.11 -14.64 4.63
N ALA A 337 -18.46 -13.47 4.58
CA ALA A 337 -19.14 -12.18 4.69
C ALA A 337 -20.14 -11.98 3.53
N GLU A 338 -19.73 -12.29 2.31
CA GLU A 338 -20.58 -12.21 1.11
C GLU A 338 -21.75 -13.22 1.15
N GLN A 339 -21.58 -14.33 1.87
CA GLN A 339 -22.63 -15.31 2.17
C GLN A 339 -23.46 -14.97 3.42
N LYS A 340 -23.27 -13.79 4.02
CA LYS A 340 -23.95 -13.32 5.24
C LYS A 340 -23.69 -14.17 6.49
N GLN A 341 -22.56 -14.84 6.54
CA GLN A 341 -22.10 -15.65 7.68
C GLN A 341 -21.17 -14.82 8.58
N GLU A 342 -21.71 -13.81 9.25
CA GLU A 342 -20.92 -12.79 9.97
C GLU A 342 -19.96 -13.37 11.01
N LEU A 343 -20.43 -14.29 11.86
CA LEU A 343 -19.59 -14.91 12.91
C LEU A 343 -18.43 -15.71 12.31
N ALA A 344 -18.67 -16.43 11.21
CA ALA A 344 -17.64 -17.19 10.53
C ALA A 344 -16.62 -16.25 9.87
N ALA A 345 -17.11 -15.19 9.21
CA ALA A 345 -16.27 -14.17 8.62
C ALA A 345 -15.34 -13.55 9.66
N GLU A 346 -15.89 -13.08 10.78
CA GLU A 346 -15.12 -12.45 11.85
C GLU A 346 -14.09 -13.40 12.47
N ALA A 347 -14.45 -14.66 12.74
CA ALA A 347 -13.54 -15.65 13.29
C ALA A 347 -12.37 -15.96 12.33
N ARG A 348 -12.67 -16.07 11.03
CA ARG A 348 -11.68 -16.31 9.96
C ARG A 348 -10.77 -15.09 9.77
N TRP A 349 -11.32 -13.88 9.83
CA TRP A 349 -10.53 -12.64 9.80
C TRP A 349 -9.55 -12.57 10.96
N ARG A 350 -10.04 -12.77 12.19
CA ARG A 350 -9.18 -12.79 13.38
C ARG A 350 -8.09 -13.86 13.28
N ALA A 351 -8.38 -15.02 12.65
CA ALA A 351 -7.38 -16.04 12.38
C ALA A 351 -6.35 -15.58 11.34
N ALA A 352 -6.76 -14.90 10.26
CA ALA A 352 -5.86 -14.33 9.26
C ALA A 352 -4.88 -13.33 9.89
N VAL A 353 -5.38 -12.42 10.74
CA VAL A 353 -4.55 -11.44 11.45
C VAL A 353 -3.56 -12.11 12.40
N ARG A 354 -3.98 -13.16 13.11
CA ARG A 354 -3.06 -13.95 13.96
C ARG A 354 -1.98 -14.67 13.17
N GLU A 355 -2.33 -15.24 12.02
CA GLU A 355 -1.38 -15.96 11.16
C GLU A 355 -0.38 -15.00 10.49
N ALA A 356 -0.81 -13.78 10.14
CA ALA A 356 0.09 -12.74 9.67
C ALA A 356 1.17 -12.38 10.72
N GLY A 357 0.81 -12.44 12.00
CA GLY A 357 1.76 -12.29 13.11
C GLY A 357 2.44 -10.92 13.15
N ASP A 358 3.74 -10.90 13.41
CA ASP A 358 4.59 -9.70 13.47
C ASP A 358 5.31 -9.43 12.13
N GLN A 359 4.64 -9.69 11.01
CA GLN A 359 5.20 -9.47 9.67
C GLN A 359 4.48 -8.29 9.00
N LEU A 360 5.23 -7.26 8.60
CA LEU A 360 4.69 -6.02 8.06
C LEU A 360 4.02 -6.26 6.70
N GLY A 361 4.64 -7.08 5.84
CA GLY A 361 4.11 -7.42 4.52
C GLY A 361 2.72 -8.06 4.59
N PRO A 362 2.54 -9.20 5.29
CA PRO A 362 1.25 -9.82 5.54
C PRO A 362 0.19 -8.89 6.16
N LEU A 363 0.53 -8.12 7.20
CA LEU A 363 -0.40 -7.16 7.81
C LEU A 363 -0.83 -6.06 6.84
N THR A 364 0.12 -5.58 6.03
CA THR A 364 -0.11 -4.57 5.00
C THR A 364 -0.98 -5.11 3.86
N PHE A 365 -0.77 -6.37 3.47
CA PHE A 365 -1.66 -7.05 2.52
C PHE A 365 -3.09 -7.11 3.07
N LEU A 366 -3.27 -7.55 4.31
CA LEU A 366 -4.58 -7.60 4.96
C LEU A 366 -5.20 -6.20 5.05
N LEU A 367 -4.40 -5.16 5.34
CA LEU A 367 -4.86 -3.77 5.41
C LEU A 367 -5.43 -3.31 4.06
N GLY A 368 -4.73 -3.62 2.96
CA GLY A 368 -5.20 -3.35 1.61
C GLY A 368 -6.51 -4.09 1.27
N ARG A 369 -6.65 -5.34 1.72
CA ARG A 369 -7.88 -6.13 1.53
C ARG A 369 -9.05 -5.57 2.33
N ALA A 370 -8.85 -5.22 3.60
CA ALA A 370 -9.87 -4.58 4.43
C ALA A 370 -10.37 -3.28 3.78
N GLY A 371 -9.47 -2.45 3.23
CA GLY A 371 -9.84 -1.26 2.49
C GLY A 371 -10.65 -1.55 1.22
N ALA A 372 -10.17 -2.48 0.38
CA ALA A 372 -10.84 -2.84 -0.87
C ALA A 372 -12.22 -3.48 -0.66
N TRP A 373 -12.43 -4.17 0.46
CA TRP A 373 -13.70 -4.80 0.82
C TRP A 373 -14.60 -3.91 1.69
N GLY A 374 -14.24 -2.64 1.91
CA GLY A 374 -15.05 -1.70 2.68
C GLY A 374 -15.13 -1.99 4.19
N GLN A 375 -14.21 -2.80 4.74
CA GLN A 375 -14.18 -3.17 6.15
C GLN A 375 -13.43 -2.13 6.98
N ALA A 376 -14.09 -1.01 7.29
CA ALA A 376 -13.48 0.14 7.96
C ALA A 376 -12.90 -0.19 9.36
N GLU A 377 -13.63 -0.94 10.19
CA GLU A 377 -13.18 -1.33 11.53
C GLU A 377 -11.93 -2.24 11.46
N ALA A 378 -11.97 -3.26 10.60
CA ALA A 378 -10.83 -4.15 10.37
C ALA A 378 -9.59 -3.39 9.85
N ARG A 379 -9.80 -2.36 9.02
CA ARG A 379 -8.73 -1.48 8.54
C ARG A 379 -8.13 -0.65 9.69
N GLU A 380 -8.96 -0.06 10.55
CA GLU A 380 -8.52 0.69 11.72
C GLU A 380 -7.74 -0.19 12.71
N ASP A 381 -8.24 -1.39 13.00
CA ASP A 381 -7.59 -2.37 13.87
C ASP A 381 -6.19 -2.76 13.35
N LEU A 382 -6.08 -3.02 12.04
CA LEU A 382 -4.79 -3.33 11.42
C LEU A 382 -3.82 -2.15 11.47
N LEU A 383 -4.29 -0.91 11.28
CA LEU A 383 -3.45 0.27 11.45
C LEU A 383 -2.94 0.39 12.90
N TRP A 384 -3.78 0.10 13.90
CA TRP A 384 -3.35 0.06 15.29
C TRP A 384 -2.33 -1.04 15.56
N ILE A 385 -2.55 -2.26 15.03
CA ILE A 385 -1.60 -3.36 15.16
C ILE A 385 -0.26 -2.97 14.56
N ILE A 386 -0.25 -2.36 13.37
CA ILE A 386 0.98 -1.94 12.69
C ILE A 386 1.67 -0.84 13.49
N ALA A 387 0.94 0.22 13.89
CA ALA A 387 1.48 1.31 14.68
C ALA A 387 2.10 0.82 16.00
N GLN A 388 1.48 -0.18 16.64
CA GLN A 388 1.94 -0.72 17.92
C GLN A 388 3.17 -1.62 17.80
N ARG A 389 3.21 -2.47 16.77
CA ARG A 389 4.25 -3.49 16.57
C ARG A 389 5.46 -2.96 15.80
N PHE A 390 5.26 -1.92 15.00
CA PHE A 390 6.32 -1.31 14.20
C PHE A 390 6.38 0.20 14.44
N PRO A 391 6.93 0.67 15.58
CA PRO A 391 6.96 2.10 15.94
C PRO A 391 7.73 2.99 14.95
N ARG A 392 8.56 2.41 14.07
CA ARG A 392 9.28 3.13 13.00
C ARG A 392 8.40 3.42 11.78
N GLU A 393 7.27 2.72 11.64
CA GLU A 393 6.32 2.83 10.54
C GLU A 393 5.38 4.01 10.79
N ARG A 394 5.94 5.22 10.72
CA ARG A 394 5.23 6.48 11.02
C ARG A 394 3.97 6.67 10.16
N TRP A 395 3.96 6.15 8.93
CA TRP A 395 2.80 6.19 8.05
C TRP A 395 1.52 5.62 8.68
N ALA A 396 1.62 4.59 9.54
CA ALA A 396 0.43 4.01 10.17
C ALA A 396 -0.20 4.98 11.18
N LEU A 397 0.64 5.70 11.93
CA LEU A 397 0.20 6.75 12.85
C LEU A 397 -0.43 7.93 12.09
N LEU A 398 0.15 8.32 10.95
CA LEU A 398 -0.39 9.38 10.09
C LEU A 398 -1.74 8.99 9.47
N GLU A 399 -1.91 7.73 9.04
CA GLU A 399 -3.19 7.24 8.53
C GLU A 399 -4.28 7.20 9.60
N LEU A 400 -3.94 6.81 10.84
CA LEU A 400 -4.87 6.89 11.98
C LEU A 400 -5.23 8.35 12.30
N GLU A 401 -4.26 9.25 12.25
CA GLU A 401 -4.49 10.68 12.50
C GLU A 401 -5.45 11.27 11.47
N ARG A 402 -5.19 11.02 10.18
CA ARG A 402 -6.07 11.45 9.09
C ARG A 402 -7.46 10.86 9.25
N LEU A 403 -7.57 9.56 9.55
CA LEU A 403 -8.84 8.88 9.77
C LEU A 403 -9.66 9.56 10.87
N TYR A 404 -9.05 9.83 12.02
CA TYR A 404 -9.77 10.45 13.14
C TYR A 404 -10.03 11.94 12.96
N GLN A 405 -9.14 12.68 12.27
CA GLN A 405 -9.38 14.08 11.91
C GLN A 405 -10.57 14.20 10.96
N THR A 406 -10.63 13.40 9.89
CA THR A 406 -11.75 13.39 8.95
C THR A 406 -13.06 12.97 9.62
N ALA A 407 -13.00 12.02 10.56
CA ALA A 407 -14.17 11.57 11.32
C ALA A 407 -14.55 12.52 12.48
N HIS A 408 -13.77 13.58 12.73
CA HIS A 408 -13.86 14.43 13.92
C HIS A 408 -13.93 13.62 15.23
N ASN A 409 -13.16 12.53 15.32
CA ASN A 409 -13.18 11.60 16.44
C ASN A 409 -12.12 11.98 17.49
N THR A 410 -12.50 12.88 18.41
CA THR A 410 -11.62 13.36 19.49
C THR A 410 -11.08 12.23 20.38
N ARG A 411 -11.89 11.18 20.64
CA ARG A 411 -11.45 10.02 21.43
C ARG A 411 -10.37 9.22 20.71
N GLY A 412 -10.55 8.98 19.42
CA GLY A 412 -9.56 8.32 18.57
C GLY A 412 -8.26 9.12 18.53
N LEU A 413 -8.34 10.43 18.32
CA LEU A 413 -7.19 11.34 18.36
C LEU A 413 -6.48 11.31 19.72
N ASN A 414 -7.20 11.36 20.83
CA ASN A 414 -6.61 11.29 22.16
C ASN A 414 -5.83 9.98 22.40
N ARG A 415 -6.42 8.85 22.00
CA ARG A 415 -5.76 7.54 22.06
C ARG A 415 -4.49 7.52 21.18
N LEU A 416 -4.56 8.10 19.98
CA LEU A 416 -3.43 8.19 19.06
C LEU A 416 -2.31 9.06 19.61
N TYR A 417 -2.61 10.26 20.11
CA TYR A 417 -1.58 11.15 20.67
C TYR A 417 -0.95 10.60 21.95
N THR A 418 -1.69 9.77 22.71
CA THR A 418 -1.11 8.97 23.81
C THR A 418 -0.02 8.04 23.29
N LEU A 419 -0.31 7.29 22.21
CA LEU A 419 0.68 6.39 21.60
C LEU A 419 1.87 7.18 21.01
N LYS A 420 1.62 8.23 20.22
CA LYS A 420 2.66 9.07 19.60
C LYS A 420 3.61 9.65 20.66
N SER A 421 3.06 10.21 21.75
CA SER A 421 3.85 10.77 22.85
C SER A 421 4.69 9.73 23.59
N SER A 422 4.25 8.46 23.61
CA SER A 422 5.00 7.36 24.23
C SER A 422 6.20 6.92 23.38
N TYR A 423 6.10 7.02 22.05
CA TYR A 423 7.17 6.65 21.12
C TYR A 423 8.21 7.74 20.93
N ASP A 424 7.77 8.99 20.88
CA ASP A 424 8.68 10.13 20.82
C ASP A 424 8.35 11.13 21.94
N PRO A 425 8.99 10.99 23.11
CA PRO A 425 8.85 11.96 24.19
C PRO A 425 9.38 13.37 23.86
N LYS A 426 10.02 13.60 22.70
CA LYS A 426 10.46 14.92 22.25
C LYS A 426 9.48 15.56 21.28
N ASP A 427 8.49 14.82 20.78
CA ASP A 427 7.43 15.35 19.94
C ASP A 427 6.48 16.21 20.79
N PHE A 428 6.80 17.50 20.86
CA PHE A 428 6.00 18.46 21.62
C PHE A 428 4.61 18.67 21.01
N GLN A 429 4.45 18.45 19.71
CA GLN A 429 3.15 18.56 19.03
C GLN A 429 2.21 17.43 19.46
N ALA A 430 2.71 16.19 19.50
CA ALA A 430 1.94 15.06 20.02
C ALA A 430 1.52 15.27 21.48
N LYS A 431 2.41 15.81 22.32
CA LYS A 431 2.11 16.15 23.72
C LYS A 431 1.08 17.26 23.84
N ASN A 432 1.22 18.32 23.05
CA ASN A 432 0.26 19.41 23.02
C ASN A 432 -1.14 18.90 22.63
N ASN A 433 -1.21 18.13 21.56
CA ASN A 433 -2.47 17.61 21.05
C ASN A 433 -3.08 16.57 22.02
N LEU A 434 -2.25 15.80 22.74
CA LEU A 434 -2.69 14.95 23.85
C LEU A 434 -3.33 15.78 24.97
N ALA A 435 -2.67 16.87 25.41
CA ALA A 435 -3.23 17.76 26.42
C ALA A 435 -4.55 18.40 25.96
N ALA A 436 -4.58 18.95 24.74
CA ALA A 436 -5.77 19.58 24.16
C ALA A 436 -6.95 18.60 24.09
N THR A 437 -6.77 17.43 23.47
CA THR A 437 -7.83 16.42 23.36
C THR A 437 -8.27 15.87 24.73
N SER A 438 -7.34 15.72 25.68
CA SER A 438 -7.69 15.29 27.04
C SER A 438 -8.55 16.32 27.77
N MET A 439 -8.25 17.62 27.61
CA MET A 439 -9.06 18.69 28.18
C MET A 439 -10.44 18.78 27.54
N LEU A 440 -10.54 18.66 26.21
CA LEU A 440 -11.82 18.63 25.49
C LEU A 440 -12.70 17.46 25.98
N LEU A 441 -12.12 16.27 26.13
CA LEU A 441 -12.81 15.07 26.63
C LEU A 441 -13.04 15.06 28.15
N LYS A 442 -12.44 16.01 28.88
CA LYS A 442 -12.40 16.05 30.35
C LYS A 442 -11.77 14.79 30.97
N PHE A 443 -10.77 14.22 30.29
CA PHE A 443 -10.03 13.06 30.74
C PHE A 443 -8.75 13.47 31.49
N ASN A 444 -8.58 12.92 32.70
CA ASN A 444 -7.39 13.13 33.54
C ASN A 444 -6.90 14.59 33.55
N LEU A 445 -7.81 15.52 33.87
CA LEU A 445 -7.56 16.97 33.81
C LEU A 445 -6.28 17.41 34.55
N PRO A 446 -5.94 16.90 35.75
CA PRO A 446 -4.70 17.28 36.42
C PRO A 446 -3.45 17.01 35.55
N ALA A 447 -3.37 15.83 34.92
CA ALA A 447 -2.26 15.49 34.04
C ALA A 447 -2.28 16.33 32.74
N ALA A 448 -3.47 16.57 32.17
CA ALA A 448 -3.62 17.38 30.97
C ALA A 448 -3.16 18.84 31.20
N HIS A 449 -3.51 19.43 32.35
CA HIS A 449 -3.09 20.79 32.72
C HIS A 449 -1.58 20.88 32.92
N GLN A 450 -1.00 19.89 33.60
CA GLN A 450 0.45 19.83 33.81
C GLN A 450 1.18 19.69 32.47
N LEU A 451 0.72 18.80 31.60
CA LEU A 451 1.31 18.60 30.27
C LEU A 451 1.23 19.87 29.41
N ALA A 452 0.06 20.55 29.38
CA ALA A 452 -0.10 21.80 28.64
C ALA A 452 0.89 22.88 29.13
N LYS A 453 1.07 22.99 30.46
CA LYS A 453 2.05 23.91 31.06
C LYS A 453 3.48 23.56 30.68
N GLU A 454 3.86 22.29 30.78
CA GLU A 454 5.21 21.82 30.48
C GLU A 454 5.60 22.10 29.02
N VAL A 455 4.70 21.83 28.08
CA VAL A 455 4.93 22.09 26.65
C VAL A 455 5.03 23.60 26.39
N TYR A 456 4.14 24.41 26.97
CA TYR A 456 4.20 25.87 26.82
C TYR A 456 5.48 26.49 27.37
N LEU A 457 5.96 26.02 28.53
CA LEU A 457 7.21 26.55 29.11
C LEU A 457 8.42 26.30 28.20
N GLN A 458 8.40 25.23 27.39
CA GLN A 458 9.47 24.92 26.43
C GLN A 458 9.26 25.62 25.08
N HIS A 459 8.01 25.83 24.67
CA HIS A 459 7.63 26.37 23.37
C HIS A 459 6.64 27.54 23.46
N PRO A 460 6.99 28.66 24.15
CA PRO A 460 6.02 29.72 24.46
C PRO A 460 5.59 30.56 23.25
N GLN A 461 6.34 30.52 22.14
CA GLN A 461 6.06 31.26 20.91
C GLN A 461 5.20 30.45 19.92
N GLU A 462 5.00 29.16 20.16
CA GLU A 462 4.17 28.31 19.31
C GLU A 462 2.68 28.60 19.58
N ALA A 463 1.99 29.19 18.61
CA ALA A 463 0.64 29.73 18.82
C ALA A 463 -0.39 28.69 19.27
N ILE A 464 -0.35 27.48 18.70
CA ILE A 464 -1.24 26.37 19.06
C ILE A 464 -0.93 25.83 20.48
N VAL A 465 0.35 25.86 20.87
CA VAL A 465 0.77 25.49 22.23
C VAL A 465 0.26 26.51 23.24
N ALA A 466 0.44 27.80 22.92
CA ALA A 466 -0.05 28.89 23.75
C ALA A 466 -1.58 28.86 23.89
N SER A 467 -2.34 28.59 22.82
CA SER A 467 -3.80 28.47 22.89
C SER A 467 -4.26 27.30 23.75
N THR A 468 -3.56 26.15 23.66
CA THR A 468 -3.83 24.98 24.49
C THR A 468 -3.60 25.29 25.98
N TYR A 469 -2.47 25.93 26.31
CA TYR A 469 -2.20 26.32 27.70
C TYR A 469 -3.14 27.42 28.22
N ALA A 470 -3.51 28.40 27.38
CA ALA A 470 -4.49 29.41 27.73
C ALA A 470 -5.86 28.79 28.04
N TYR A 471 -6.30 27.83 27.22
CA TYR A 471 -7.51 27.06 27.48
C TYR A 471 -7.42 26.25 28.79
N SER A 472 -6.26 25.65 29.06
CA SER A 472 -5.97 24.99 30.34
C SER A 472 -6.13 25.93 31.53
N LEU A 473 -5.63 27.17 31.43
CA LEU A 473 -5.79 28.18 32.48
C LEU A 473 -7.26 28.59 32.66
N HIS A 474 -7.98 28.78 31.57
CA HIS A 474 -9.41 29.08 31.59
C HIS A 474 -10.23 28.00 32.30
N LEU A 475 -9.99 26.72 32.00
CA LEU A 475 -10.65 25.59 32.68
C LEU A 475 -10.38 25.54 34.19
N GLN A 476 -9.25 26.13 34.64
CA GLN A 476 -8.89 26.27 36.05
C GLN A 476 -9.41 27.59 36.68
N GLY A 477 -10.27 28.33 35.99
CA GLY A 477 -10.81 29.63 36.45
C GLY A 477 -9.84 30.81 36.29
N ARG A 478 -8.69 30.61 35.66
CA ARG A 478 -7.62 31.61 35.49
C ARG A 478 -7.68 32.28 34.11
N THR A 479 -8.88 32.68 33.69
CA THR A 479 -9.16 33.23 32.34
C THR A 479 -8.27 34.43 31.99
N LYS A 480 -8.09 35.38 32.93
CA LYS A 480 -7.25 36.58 32.70
C LYS A 480 -5.80 36.23 32.41
N GLU A 481 -5.27 35.23 33.11
CA GLU A 481 -3.90 34.74 32.86
C GLU A 481 -3.80 34.03 31.51
N GLY A 482 -4.83 33.28 31.13
CA GLY A 482 -4.94 32.68 29.79
C GLY A 482 -4.95 33.72 28.66
N LEU A 483 -5.71 34.81 28.83
CA LEU A 483 -5.69 35.94 27.88
C LEU A 483 -4.29 36.56 27.79
N GLY A 484 -3.64 36.81 28.93
CA GLY A 484 -2.28 37.34 28.96
C GLY A 484 -1.22 36.40 28.36
N VAL A 485 -1.50 35.11 28.19
CA VAL A 485 -0.66 34.19 27.40
C VAL A 485 -0.85 34.45 25.91
N LEU A 486 -2.10 34.56 25.45
CA LEU A 486 -2.42 34.71 24.04
C LEU A 486 -2.07 36.10 23.50
N GLU A 487 -2.28 37.16 24.28
CA GLU A 487 -2.00 38.55 23.89
C GLU A 487 -0.50 38.84 23.70
N LYS A 488 0.38 37.90 24.06
CA LYS A 488 1.83 37.98 23.75
C LYS A 488 2.16 37.50 22.34
N LEU A 489 1.26 36.78 21.68
CA LEU A 489 1.42 36.32 20.31
C LEU A 489 1.26 37.48 19.33
N GLN A 490 1.81 37.32 18.13
CA GLN A 490 1.57 38.26 17.05
C GLN A 490 0.09 38.24 16.61
N PRO A 491 -0.47 39.37 16.15
CA PRO A 491 -1.87 39.44 15.73
C PRO A 491 -2.28 38.36 14.71
N GLU A 492 -1.42 38.06 13.75
CA GLU A 492 -1.67 37.07 12.70
C GLU A 492 -1.83 35.64 13.28
N ALA A 493 -1.08 35.34 14.34
CA ALA A 493 -1.17 34.05 15.02
C ALA A 493 -2.52 33.88 15.75
N LEU A 494 -3.08 34.98 16.29
CA LEU A 494 -4.39 34.97 16.94
C LEU A 494 -5.55 34.78 15.94
N GLU A 495 -5.34 35.16 14.68
CA GLU A 495 -6.34 35.03 13.61
C GLU A 495 -6.35 33.64 12.96
N THR A 496 -5.39 32.77 13.31
CA THR A 496 -5.39 31.37 12.85
C THR A 496 -6.60 30.64 13.43
N PRO A 497 -7.43 29.92 12.65
CA PRO A 497 -8.70 29.37 13.13
C PRO A 497 -8.61 28.54 14.42
N ALA A 498 -7.59 27.69 14.53
CA ALA A 498 -7.35 26.86 15.71
C ALA A 498 -7.00 27.66 16.98
N VAL A 499 -6.45 28.87 16.84
CA VAL A 499 -6.12 29.77 17.96
C VAL A 499 -7.29 30.71 18.26
N ALA A 500 -7.92 31.23 17.20
CA ALA A 500 -9.05 32.14 17.24
C ALA A 500 -10.22 31.57 18.05
N LEU A 501 -10.49 30.26 17.94
CA LEU A 501 -11.51 29.60 18.74
C LEU A 501 -11.30 29.84 20.24
N TYR A 502 -10.14 29.42 20.75
CA TYR A 502 -9.84 29.50 22.18
C TYR A 502 -9.70 30.95 22.64
N TYR A 503 -9.11 31.82 21.83
CA TYR A 503 -9.03 33.24 22.15
C TYR A 503 -10.41 33.89 22.27
N GLY A 504 -11.31 33.61 21.33
CA GLY A 504 -12.70 34.06 21.39
C GLY A 504 -13.43 33.54 22.63
N VAL A 505 -13.27 32.26 22.98
CA VAL A 505 -13.88 31.66 24.19
C VAL A 505 -13.41 32.39 25.45
N LEU A 506 -12.10 32.66 25.56
CA LEU A 506 -11.54 33.37 26.72
C LEU A 506 -11.98 34.84 26.77
N LEU A 507 -12.06 35.53 25.63
CA LEU A 507 -12.55 36.91 25.53
C LEU A 507 -14.02 36.99 25.95
N ALA A 508 -14.88 36.08 25.47
CA ALA A 508 -16.27 36.01 25.85
C ALA A 508 -16.42 35.77 27.36
N ALA A 509 -15.64 34.83 27.92
CA ALA A 509 -15.62 34.57 29.36
C ALA A 509 -15.09 35.75 30.20
N ALA A 510 -14.30 36.66 29.61
CA ALA A 510 -13.84 37.89 30.24
C ALA A 510 -14.81 39.08 30.04
N GLY A 511 -15.91 38.90 29.31
CA GLY A 511 -16.90 39.95 29.02
C GLY A 511 -16.59 40.79 27.77
N GLU A 512 -15.54 40.47 27.02
CA GLU A 512 -15.15 41.16 25.78
C GLU A 512 -15.89 40.63 24.54
N THR A 513 -17.22 40.59 24.63
CA THR A 513 -18.10 39.90 23.66
C THR A 513 -17.96 40.42 22.24
N THR A 514 -17.81 41.73 22.03
CA THR A 514 -17.61 42.32 20.70
C THR A 514 -16.29 41.86 20.05
N LYS A 515 -15.21 41.78 20.83
CA LYS A 515 -13.93 41.25 20.32
C LYS A 515 -14.02 39.76 20.05
N ALA A 516 -14.68 39.00 20.95
CA ALA A 516 -14.88 37.56 20.79
C ALA A 516 -15.60 37.20 19.48
N GLN A 517 -16.61 37.99 19.07
CA GLN A 517 -17.35 37.77 17.82
C GLN A 517 -16.46 37.78 16.57
N LYS A 518 -15.44 38.66 16.51
CA LYS A 518 -14.46 38.66 15.41
C LYS A 518 -13.76 37.30 15.33
N PHE A 519 -13.26 36.80 16.45
CA PHE A 519 -12.50 35.55 16.48
C PHE A 519 -13.38 34.32 16.29
N PHE A 520 -14.64 34.34 16.74
CA PHE A 520 -15.59 33.28 16.42
C PHE A 520 -15.92 33.20 14.92
N ALA A 521 -15.93 34.31 14.19
CA ALA A 521 -16.10 34.28 12.75
C ALA A 521 -14.90 33.61 12.05
N LEU A 522 -13.68 33.88 12.53
CA LEU A 522 -12.44 33.25 12.04
C LEU A 522 -12.32 31.77 12.43
N ALA A 523 -12.90 31.40 13.59
CA ALA A 523 -12.86 30.04 14.13
C ALA A 523 -13.84 29.06 13.46
N LYS A 524 -14.74 29.52 12.57
CA LYS A 524 -15.70 28.66 11.85
C LYS A 524 -14.98 27.84 10.79
N ASP A 525 -14.24 26.84 11.26
CA ASP A 525 -13.47 25.91 10.46
C ASP A 525 -14.21 24.55 10.35
N PRO A 526 -14.26 23.93 9.15
CA PRO A 526 -14.86 22.61 8.99
C PRO A 526 -14.21 21.54 9.88
N GLY A 527 -12.92 21.69 10.18
CA GLY A 527 -12.06 20.81 10.96
C GLY A 527 -12.33 20.77 12.45
N LEU A 528 -13.18 21.66 13.00
CA LEU A 528 -13.47 21.69 14.44
C LEU A 528 -13.97 20.34 14.97
N LEU A 529 -13.41 19.94 16.11
CA LEU A 529 -13.85 18.75 16.84
C LEU A 529 -15.26 18.95 17.45
N PRO A 530 -16.01 17.88 17.77
CA PRO A 530 -17.36 18.00 18.32
C PRO A 530 -17.42 18.80 19.62
N GLU A 531 -16.41 18.63 20.48
CA GLU A 531 -16.27 19.37 21.73
C GLU A 531 -15.97 20.85 21.46
N GLU A 532 -15.14 21.16 20.46
CA GLU A 532 -14.83 22.53 20.04
C GLU A 532 -16.05 23.24 19.43
N LYS A 533 -16.83 22.54 18.60
CA LYS A 533 -18.12 23.04 18.10
C LYS A 533 -19.07 23.36 19.24
N THR A 534 -19.07 22.54 20.29
CA THR A 534 -19.87 22.77 21.51
C THR A 534 -19.37 23.99 22.29
N LEU A 535 -18.05 24.19 22.39
CA LEU A 535 -17.47 25.39 23.01
C LEU A 535 -17.86 26.65 22.25
N LEU A 536 -17.70 26.65 20.91
CA LEU A 536 -18.05 27.76 20.04
C LEU A 536 -19.53 28.12 20.16
N ALA A 537 -20.42 27.12 20.16
CA ALA A 537 -21.86 27.32 20.27
C ALA A 537 -22.27 27.90 21.63
N ARG A 538 -21.58 27.52 22.72
CA ARG A 538 -21.88 28.02 24.07
C ARG A 538 -21.32 29.42 24.31
N ALA A 539 -20.14 29.73 23.78
CA ALA A 539 -19.49 31.02 23.98
C ALA A 539 -19.99 32.11 23.03
N GLY A 540 -20.65 31.73 21.93
CA GLY A 540 -21.29 32.64 20.97
C GLY A 540 -22.75 32.99 21.29
N GLN A 541 -23.35 32.38 22.31
CA GLN A 541 -24.62 32.80 22.91
C GLN A 541 -24.34 33.92 23.91
#